data_AF-A0A5D3BEU6-F1
#
_entry.id   AF-A0A5D3BEU6-F1
#
_cell.length_a   1.000
_cell.length_b   1.000
_cell.length_c   1.000
_cell.angle_alpha   90.00
_cell.angle_beta   90.00
_cell.angle_gamma   90.00
#
_symmetry.space_group_name_H-M   'P 1'
#
loop_
_entity.id
_entity.type
_entity.pdbx_description
1 polymer ?
#
loop_
_entity_poly.entity_id
_entity_poly.type
_entity_poly.pdbx_seq_one_letter_code
_entity_poly.pdbx_strand_id
1 'polypeptide(L)'
;MGVSNHKLIFFFFCFVLYSCVIPKLIKMQNVTRLCHTKSIVTVNGKFPGPRIVAREGDRLLIKVVNHVPNNISIHWHGIRQLRSGWADGPAYITQCPIQSGQSYVYNYTIIGQRGTLFWHAHISWLRSTLYGPIIILPKLGVPYPFPKPHKEMPIIFGEWWNVDTEAVISQALQTGGGPNVSDAYTMNGLPGPFYNCSAKGQGTFDNSTVAGILEYDGHQQKNPKKTLPIYKPNLPSLNDTSFVTNFTKKLRSLANSQFPANVPQKIDKKFFFTVGLGTNPCNNNKKNQTCQGPNGTMFAASINNVSFVMPNVALLQSHYKGQSNGVYSPFFPNSPLIPFNYTGNPPNNTMVGNGTKVVVLPFNTSVELIMQDTSILGAESHPLHLHGFNFFVVGQGFGNFDPNKDPQNFNLVDPVERNTVGVPAGGWVAIRFLADNPGVWFMHCHLEVHTSWGLKMAWLVLDGKLPNQKLLPPPADLPKC
;
A
#
# COMPACT_ATOMS: atom_id res chain seq x y z
N MET A 1 34.79 -29.40 35.53
CA MET A 1 33.34 -29.16 35.65
C MET A 1 33.08 -27.69 35.35
N GLY A 2 32.48 -27.39 34.21
CA GLY A 2 32.16 -26.02 33.82
C GLY A 2 31.02 -26.07 32.81
N VAL A 3 29.80 -25.84 33.30
CA VAL A 3 28.57 -25.94 32.52
C VAL A 3 28.46 -24.73 31.59
N SER A 4 28.61 -24.97 30.29
CA SER A 4 28.35 -23.99 29.23
C SER A 4 26.84 -23.86 29.05
N ASN A 5 26.27 -22.72 29.47
CA ASN A 5 24.89 -22.35 29.16
C ASN A 5 24.79 -21.90 27.70
N HIS A 6 24.69 -22.87 26.78
CA HIS A 6 24.22 -22.60 25.42
C HIS A 6 22.70 -22.42 25.43
N LYS A 7 22.26 -21.16 25.35
CA LYS A 7 20.89 -20.83 24.95
C LYS A 7 20.68 -21.28 23.52
N LEU A 8 20.05 -22.44 23.36
CA LEU A 8 19.57 -22.96 22.08
C LEU A 8 18.48 -22.01 21.56
N ILE A 9 18.83 -21.12 20.63
CA ILE A 9 17.85 -20.36 19.85
C ILE A 9 17.31 -21.33 18.79
N PHE A 10 16.09 -21.81 18.99
CA PHE A 10 15.37 -22.60 17.97
C PHE A 10 15.12 -21.72 16.75
N PHE A 11 15.97 -21.84 15.73
CA PHE A 11 15.57 -21.56 14.37
C PHE A 11 14.62 -22.68 13.94
N PHE A 12 13.31 -22.41 13.89
CA PHE A 12 12.37 -23.28 13.20
C PHE A 12 12.69 -23.21 11.70
N PHE A 13 13.62 -24.04 11.25
CA PHE A 13 13.71 -24.44 9.86
C PHE A 13 12.55 -25.39 9.60
N CYS A 14 11.54 -24.90 8.88
CA CYS A 14 10.48 -25.75 8.36
C CYS A 14 11.09 -26.60 7.23
N PHE A 15 11.61 -27.78 7.58
CA PHE A 15 12.06 -28.76 6.62
C PHE A 15 10.84 -29.45 5.98
N VAL A 16 10.75 -29.28 4.65
CA VAL A 16 10.13 -30.13 3.63
C VAL A 16 9.44 -31.40 4.17
N LEU A 17 8.10 -31.36 4.25
CA LEU A 17 7.12 -32.44 3.92
C LEU A 17 5.73 -32.22 4.55
N TYR A 18 5.59 -31.33 5.53
CA TYR A 18 4.29 -30.87 6.03
C TYR A 18 4.15 -29.36 5.84
N SER A 19 3.04 -28.92 5.25
CA SER A 19 2.67 -27.51 5.16
C SER A 19 2.55 -26.93 6.58
N CYS A 20 3.59 -26.25 7.08
CA CYS A 20 3.57 -25.64 8.40
C CYS A 20 2.78 -24.32 8.34
N VAL A 21 1.53 -24.39 8.78
CA VAL A 21 0.67 -23.20 8.96
C VAL A 21 1.05 -22.55 10.28
N ILE A 22 1.89 -21.51 10.24
CA ILE A 22 2.22 -20.74 11.46
C ILE A 22 1.11 -19.72 11.70
N PRO A 23 0.34 -19.82 12.81
CA PRO A 23 -0.72 -18.88 13.09
C PRO A 23 -0.16 -17.47 13.35
N LYS A 24 -0.85 -16.47 12.79
CA LYS A 24 -0.67 -15.05 13.06
C LYS A 24 -1.84 -14.62 13.94
N LEU A 25 -1.59 -14.54 15.24
CA LEU A 25 -2.57 -14.14 16.24
C LEU A 25 -2.64 -12.62 16.28
N ILE A 26 -3.82 -12.08 15.97
CA ILE A 26 -4.10 -10.66 16.11
C ILE A 26 -4.55 -10.41 17.54
N LYS A 27 -3.82 -9.58 18.28
CA LYS A 27 -4.13 -9.29 19.68
C LYS A 27 -3.78 -7.86 20.06
N MET A 28 -4.44 -7.38 21.12
CA MET A 28 -4.09 -6.13 21.76
C MET A 28 -2.75 -6.27 22.49
N GLN A 29 -1.92 -5.24 22.43
CA GLN A 29 -0.65 -5.16 23.13
C GLN A 29 -0.41 -3.72 23.58
N ASN A 30 -0.08 -3.54 24.86
CA ASN A 30 0.34 -2.23 25.35
C ASN A 30 1.74 -1.92 24.84
N VAL A 31 1.89 -0.75 24.22
CA VAL A 31 3.15 -0.26 23.67
C VAL A 31 3.34 1.19 24.10
N THR A 32 4.56 1.49 24.57
CA THR A 32 4.95 2.84 24.99
C THR A 32 5.88 3.46 23.95
N ARG A 33 5.57 4.67 23.51
CA ARG A 33 6.44 5.56 22.72
C ARG A 33 6.21 6.99 23.18
N LEU A 34 7.22 7.85 23.10
CA LEU A 34 7.10 9.26 23.48
C LEU A 34 6.56 9.45 24.92
N CYS A 35 6.85 8.54 25.86
CA CYS A 35 6.26 8.48 27.20
C CYS A 35 4.74 8.22 27.28
N HIS A 36 4.06 7.98 26.16
CA HIS A 36 2.64 7.63 26.12
C HIS A 36 2.46 6.12 25.92
N THR A 37 1.64 5.50 26.76
CA THR A 37 1.27 4.09 26.63
C THR A 37 -0.15 4.00 26.10
N LYS A 38 -0.33 3.26 25.00
CA LYS A 38 -1.65 2.88 24.49
C LYS A 38 -1.67 1.41 24.13
N SER A 39 -2.87 0.83 24.13
CA SER A 39 -3.08 -0.51 23.61
C SER A 39 -3.23 -0.43 22.09
N ILE A 40 -2.44 -1.21 21.35
CA ILE A 40 -2.47 -1.27 19.90
C ILE A 40 -2.74 -2.68 19.42
N VAL A 41 -3.28 -2.82 18.22
CA VAL A 41 -3.47 -4.12 17.59
C VAL A 41 -2.13 -4.57 16.99
N THR A 42 -1.73 -5.81 17.26
CA THR A 42 -0.43 -6.36 16.83
C THR A 42 -0.57 -7.77 16.29
N VAL A 43 0.47 -8.23 15.59
CA VAL A 43 0.61 -9.65 15.22
C VAL A 43 1.57 -10.32 16.20
N ASN A 44 1.09 -11.34 16.90
CA ASN A 44 1.83 -12.09 17.91
C ASN A 44 2.48 -11.20 19.00
N GLY A 45 1.89 -10.04 19.30
CA GLY A 45 2.39 -9.11 20.32
C GLY A 45 3.60 -8.29 19.88
N LYS A 46 3.90 -8.24 18.57
CA LYS A 46 5.05 -7.53 18.01
C LYS A 46 4.61 -6.31 17.19
N PHE A 47 5.34 -5.21 17.38
CA PHE A 47 5.20 -3.98 16.61
C PHE A 47 6.60 -3.42 16.25
N PRO A 48 6.96 -3.30 14.96
CA PRO A 48 6.24 -3.82 13.80
C PRO A 48 6.06 -5.34 13.88
N GLY A 49 5.15 -5.87 13.08
CA GLY A 49 4.87 -7.29 13.03
C GLY A 49 6.03 -8.14 12.50
N PRO A 50 5.96 -9.47 12.67
CA PRO A 50 7.04 -10.36 12.28
C PRO A 50 7.30 -10.35 10.77
N ARG A 51 8.57 -10.41 10.39
CA ARG A 51 8.97 -10.62 8.99
C ARG A 51 8.50 -11.97 8.46
N ILE A 52 8.10 -11.98 7.19
CA ILE A 52 7.88 -13.20 6.41
C ILE A 52 9.09 -13.33 5.48
N VAL A 53 9.69 -14.52 5.45
CA VAL A 53 10.80 -14.85 4.54
C VAL A 53 10.37 -16.06 3.74
N ALA A 54 10.40 -15.94 2.42
CA ALA A 54 10.08 -17.00 1.48
C ALA A 54 11.02 -16.93 0.27
N ARG A 55 11.02 -17.96 -0.56
CA ARG A 55 11.67 -17.96 -1.87
C ARG A 55 10.62 -17.81 -2.96
N GLU A 56 11.04 -17.30 -4.12
CA GLU A 56 10.22 -17.42 -5.32
C GLU A 56 9.86 -18.91 -5.56
N GLY A 57 8.58 -19.19 -5.83
CA GLY A 57 8.04 -20.53 -6.00
C GLY A 57 7.45 -21.13 -4.73
N ASP A 58 7.72 -20.58 -3.55
CA ASP A 58 7.14 -21.08 -2.30
C ASP A 58 5.62 -20.84 -2.27
N ARG A 59 4.90 -21.83 -1.73
CA ARG A 59 3.49 -21.71 -1.36
C ARG A 59 3.38 -21.34 0.12
N LEU A 60 2.70 -20.23 0.40
CA LEU A 60 2.50 -19.72 1.75
C LEU A 60 1.08 -20.05 2.22
N LEU A 61 0.98 -20.57 3.44
CA LEU A 61 -0.27 -20.82 4.14
C LEU A 61 -0.25 -20.05 5.46
N ILE A 62 -0.95 -18.94 5.52
CA ILE A 62 -0.90 -18.02 6.66
C ILE A 62 -2.29 -17.95 7.29
N LYS A 63 -2.46 -18.63 8.42
CA LYS A 63 -3.68 -18.56 9.22
C LYS A 63 -3.66 -17.31 10.09
N VAL A 64 -4.56 -16.37 9.82
CA VAL A 64 -4.80 -15.18 10.65
C VAL A 64 -5.95 -15.51 11.61
N VAL A 65 -5.74 -15.29 12.91
CA VAL A 65 -6.76 -15.51 13.95
C VAL A 65 -7.03 -14.20 14.65
N ASN A 66 -8.27 -13.73 14.63
CA ASN A 66 -8.64 -12.45 15.21
C ASN A 66 -9.06 -12.61 16.67
N HIS A 67 -8.26 -12.11 17.61
CA HIS A 67 -8.60 -12.04 19.04
C HIS A 67 -8.84 -10.61 19.54
N VAL A 68 -9.06 -9.65 18.64
CA VAL A 68 -9.39 -8.27 19.00
C VAL A 68 -10.84 -7.96 18.65
N PRO A 69 -11.45 -6.93 19.28
CA PRO A 69 -12.81 -6.52 18.96
C PRO A 69 -12.97 -5.98 17.53
N ASN A 70 -11.92 -5.39 16.96
CA ASN A 70 -11.93 -4.84 15.61
C ASN A 70 -12.06 -5.95 14.56
N ASN A 71 -12.79 -5.66 13.48
CA ASN A 71 -12.75 -6.45 12.26
C ASN A 71 -11.36 -6.35 11.61
N ILE A 72 -10.82 -7.47 11.12
CA ILE A 72 -9.45 -7.53 10.56
C ILE A 72 -9.45 -8.07 9.14
N SER A 73 -8.60 -7.51 8.30
CA SER A 73 -8.14 -8.13 7.07
C SER A 73 -6.66 -7.81 6.85
N ILE A 74 -5.92 -8.69 6.18
CA ILE A 74 -4.48 -8.55 5.94
C ILE A 74 -4.21 -8.64 4.45
N HIS A 75 -3.52 -7.63 3.92
CA HIS A 75 -3.07 -7.59 2.54
C HIS A 75 -1.56 -7.84 2.43
N TRP A 76 -1.18 -8.56 1.39
CA TRP A 76 0.20 -8.90 1.06
C TRP A 76 0.70 -7.96 -0.03
N HIS A 77 1.05 -6.74 0.37
CA HIS A 77 1.33 -5.63 -0.53
C HIS A 77 2.36 -5.96 -1.60
N GLY A 78 1.92 -5.87 -2.85
CA GLY A 78 2.71 -6.17 -4.04
C GLY A 78 2.75 -7.64 -4.45
N ILE A 79 2.25 -8.59 -3.65
CA ILE A 79 2.09 -9.98 -4.11
C ILE A 79 1.01 -10.01 -5.19
N ARG A 80 1.33 -10.60 -6.36
CA ARG A 80 0.40 -10.58 -7.50
C ARG A 80 -0.85 -11.42 -7.31
N GLN A 81 -0.87 -12.38 -6.37
CA GLN A 81 -2.03 -13.24 -6.11
C GLN A 81 -2.57 -13.91 -7.37
N LEU A 82 -1.70 -14.47 -8.22
CA LEU A 82 -2.09 -15.06 -9.50
C LEU A 82 -3.18 -16.13 -9.29
N ARG A 83 -4.40 -15.81 -9.73
CA ARG A 83 -5.63 -16.61 -9.58
C ARG A 83 -6.09 -16.85 -8.14
N SER A 84 -5.41 -16.26 -7.15
CA SER A 84 -5.67 -16.41 -5.72
C SER A 84 -6.21 -15.11 -5.10
N GLY A 85 -7.02 -14.35 -5.84
CA GLY A 85 -7.57 -13.05 -5.41
C GLY A 85 -8.32 -13.10 -4.07
N TRP A 86 -8.86 -14.25 -3.67
CA TRP A 86 -9.46 -14.47 -2.34
C TRP A 86 -8.48 -14.24 -1.17
N ALA A 87 -7.18 -14.41 -1.41
CA ALA A 87 -6.12 -14.20 -0.44
C ALA A 87 -5.50 -12.79 -0.56
N ASP A 88 -6.10 -11.86 -1.32
CA ASP A 88 -5.55 -10.52 -1.49
C ASP A 88 -5.72 -9.64 -0.25
N GLY A 89 -6.85 -9.73 0.48
CA GLY A 89 -7.04 -9.04 1.76
C GLY A 89 -7.84 -7.72 1.83
N PRO A 90 -8.03 -6.88 0.79
CA PRO A 90 -8.79 -5.64 0.95
C PRO A 90 -10.26 -5.93 1.30
N ALA A 91 -10.67 -5.49 2.50
CA ALA A 91 -12.00 -5.76 3.04
C ALA A 91 -13.10 -5.16 2.13
N TYR A 92 -14.17 -5.93 1.92
CA TYR A 92 -15.27 -5.65 1.00
C TYR A 92 -14.89 -5.49 -0.48
N ILE A 93 -13.62 -5.72 -0.84
CA ILE A 93 -13.19 -5.86 -2.24
C ILE A 93 -13.04 -7.35 -2.57
N THR A 94 -12.13 -8.06 -1.91
CA THR A 94 -11.89 -9.49 -2.21
C THR A 94 -12.44 -10.44 -1.16
N GLN A 95 -12.69 -9.94 0.06
CA GLN A 95 -13.27 -10.71 1.16
C GLN A 95 -14.05 -9.81 2.11
N CYS A 96 -14.98 -10.37 2.88
CA CYS A 96 -15.45 -9.68 4.08
C CYS A 96 -14.42 -9.79 5.22
N PRO A 97 -14.50 -8.92 6.25
CA PRO A 97 -13.50 -8.90 7.32
C PRO A 97 -13.56 -10.17 8.18
N ILE A 98 -12.41 -10.58 8.73
CA ILE A 98 -12.31 -11.61 9.76
C ILE A 98 -12.83 -11.01 11.06
N GLN A 99 -13.99 -11.47 11.52
CA GLN A 99 -14.61 -10.98 12.75
C GLN A 99 -13.88 -11.49 14.00
N SER A 100 -14.14 -10.86 15.14
CA SER A 100 -13.58 -11.29 16.44
C SER A 100 -13.90 -12.78 16.70
N GLY A 101 -12.89 -13.53 17.14
CA GLY A 101 -12.95 -14.97 17.39
C GLY A 101 -12.84 -15.84 16.14
N GLN A 102 -12.87 -15.28 14.92
CA GLN A 102 -12.76 -16.03 13.68
C GLN A 102 -11.31 -16.13 13.17
N SER A 103 -11.10 -17.00 12.18
CA SER A 103 -9.82 -17.15 11.50
C SER A 103 -10.00 -17.34 10.01
N TYR A 104 -8.97 -16.97 9.23
CA TYR A 104 -8.93 -17.19 7.79
C TYR A 104 -7.52 -17.58 7.34
N VAL A 105 -7.42 -18.56 6.44
CA VAL A 105 -6.14 -19.01 5.87
C VAL A 105 -5.90 -18.37 4.52
N TYR A 106 -4.94 -17.46 4.46
CA TYR A 106 -4.42 -16.92 3.20
C TYR A 106 -3.51 -17.96 2.56
N ASN A 107 -3.87 -18.42 1.36
CA ASN A 107 -3.18 -19.49 0.63
C ASN A 107 -2.83 -19.02 -0.78
N TYR A 108 -1.54 -18.83 -1.05
CA TYR A 108 -1.05 -18.38 -2.35
C TYR A 108 0.38 -18.86 -2.61
N THR A 109 0.80 -18.79 -3.88
CA THR A 109 2.16 -19.11 -4.31
C THR A 109 2.84 -17.86 -4.85
N ILE A 110 4.11 -17.67 -4.49
CA ILE A 110 4.90 -16.54 -4.99
C ILE A 110 5.45 -16.90 -6.37
N ILE A 111 5.02 -16.20 -7.41
CA ILE A 111 5.39 -16.52 -8.80
C ILE A 111 6.03 -15.30 -9.45
N GLY A 112 7.27 -15.44 -9.92
CA GLY A 112 7.96 -14.39 -10.69
C GLY A 112 8.30 -13.13 -9.88
N GLN A 113 8.36 -13.21 -8.55
CA GLN A 113 8.67 -12.07 -7.68
C GLN A 113 9.89 -12.38 -6.83
N ARG A 114 10.75 -11.36 -6.62
CA ARG A 114 11.94 -11.38 -5.77
C ARG A 114 12.15 -9.99 -5.17
N GLY A 115 12.80 -9.91 -4.02
CA GLY A 115 13.13 -8.66 -3.35
C GLY A 115 12.29 -8.41 -2.10
N THR A 116 12.02 -7.13 -1.83
CA THR A 116 11.37 -6.68 -0.59
C THR A 116 9.96 -6.18 -0.87
N LEU A 117 9.00 -6.77 -0.17
CA LEU A 117 7.61 -6.34 -0.10
C LEU A 117 7.23 -6.16 1.38
N PHE A 118 5.95 -5.94 1.66
CA PHE A 118 5.44 -5.87 3.03
C PHE A 118 4.01 -6.37 3.08
N TRP A 119 3.53 -6.71 4.27
CA TRP A 119 2.13 -6.98 4.54
C TRP A 119 1.60 -5.91 5.48
N HIS A 120 0.31 -5.63 5.40
CA HIS A 120 -0.36 -4.69 6.29
C HIS A 120 -1.86 -5.00 6.44
N ALA A 121 -2.48 -4.48 7.50
CA ALA A 121 -3.94 -4.53 7.58
C ALA A 121 -4.58 -3.74 6.44
N HIS A 122 -5.72 -4.21 5.92
CA HIS A 122 -6.40 -3.56 4.78
C HIS A 122 -7.88 -3.34 5.07
N ILE A 123 -8.09 -2.74 6.25
CA ILE A 123 -9.38 -2.27 6.77
C ILE A 123 -9.12 -1.15 7.78
N SER A 124 -9.78 -0.01 7.59
CA SER A 124 -9.58 1.19 8.41
C SER A 124 -8.11 1.62 8.52
N TRP A 125 -7.76 2.38 9.56
CA TRP A 125 -6.40 2.87 9.80
C TRP A 125 -5.54 1.87 10.60
N LEU A 126 -5.97 0.61 10.71
CA LEU A 126 -5.27 -0.42 11.47
C LEU A 126 -3.85 -0.70 10.96
N ARG A 127 -3.54 -0.40 9.69
CA ARG A 127 -2.15 -0.48 9.19
C ARG A 127 -1.20 0.54 9.78
N SER A 128 -1.65 1.46 10.64
CA SER A 128 -0.78 2.26 11.50
C SER A 128 0.06 1.41 12.46
N THR A 129 -0.40 0.18 12.77
CA THR A 129 0.25 -0.71 13.74
C THR A 129 0.33 -2.18 13.29
N LEU A 130 -0.58 -2.64 12.43
CA LEU A 130 -0.47 -3.96 11.80
C LEU A 130 0.23 -3.87 10.43
N TYR A 131 1.54 -4.01 10.45
CA TYR A 131 2.33 -4.19 9.24
C TYR A 131 3.64 -4.93 9.54
N GLY A 132 4.28 -5.47 8.52
CA GLY A 132 5.60 -6.09 8.63
C GLY A 132 6.20 -6.43 7.27
N PRO A 133 7.49 -6.76 7.20
CA PRO A 133 8.16 -6.93 5.92
C PRO A 133 7.96 -8.34 5.36
N ILE A 134 7.98 -8.46 4.03
CA ILE A 134 8.04 -9.72 3.30
C ILE A 134 9.35 -9.70 2.51
N ILE A 135 10.23 -10.68 2.73
CA ILE A 135 11.46 -10.86 1.99
C ILE A 135 11.31 -12.08 1.09
N ILE A 136 11.46 -11.87 -0.21
CA ILE A 136 11.36 -12.91 -1.24
C ILE A 136 12.75 -13.14 -1.83
N LEU A 137 13.39 -14.21 -1.37
CA LEU A 137 14.70 -14.63 -1.84
C LEU A 137 14.58 -15.24 -3.24
N PRO A 138 15.69 -15.29 -4.01
CA PRO A 138 15.75 -16.08 -5.24
C PRO A 138 15.37 -17.54 -5.00
N LYS A 139 14.96 -18.23 -6.07
CA LYS A 139 14.79 -19.69 -6.07
C LYS A 139 16.04 -20.38 -5.51
N LEU A 140 15.86 -21.55 -4.92
CA LEU A 140 16.99 -22.34 -4.42
C LEU A 140 17.98 -22.61 -5.58
N GLY A 141 19.27 -22.38 -5.34
CA GLY A 141 20.32 -22.53 -6.35
C GLY A 141 20.47 -21.36 -7.33
N VAL A 142 19.58 -20.36 -7.30
CA VAL A 142 19.67 -19.16 -8.16
C VAL A 142 20.31 -18.01 -7.37
N PRO A 143 21.40 -17.38 -7.85
CA PRO A 143 22.02 -16.25 -7.16
C PRO A 143 21.23 -14.95 -7.36
N TYR A 144 21.57 -13.93 -6.57
CA TYR A 144 21.19 -12.56 -6.88
C TYR A 144 21.87 -12.08 -8.19
N PRO A 145 21.31 -11.08 -8.90
CA PRO A 145 21.99 -10.45 -10.03
C PRO A 145 23.16 -9.53 -9.62
N PHE A 146 23.54 -9.54 -8.35
CA PHE A 146 24.61 -8.76 -7.75
C PHE A 146 25.32 -9.61 -6.68
N PRO A 147 26.53 -9.22 -6.22
CA PRO A 147 27.24 -9.96 -5.18
C PRO A 147 26.39 -10.14 -3.92
N LYS A 148 26.36 -11.37 -3.38
CA LYS A 148 25.57 -11.69 -2.19
C LYS A 148 25.95 -10.76 -1.02
N PRO A 149 24.99 -10.04 -0.42
CA PRO A 149 25.27 -9.19 0.73
C PRO A 149 25.79 -9.98 1.93
N HIS A 150 26.68 -9.38 2.72
CA HIS A 150 27.14 -9.95 3.99
C HIS A 150 26.00 -10.07 5.01
N LYS A 151 25.15 -9.04 5.08
CA LYS A 151 23.93 -8.99 5.91
C LYS A 151 22.82 -8.25 5.17
N GLU A 152 21.58 -8.60 5.49
CA GLU A 152 20.37 -7.95 5.00
C GLU A 152 19.53 -7.50 6.20
N MET A 153 19.07 -6.25 6.19
CA MET A 153 18.27 -5.67 7.27
C MET A 153 17.06 -4.93 6.69
N PRO A 154 15.82 -5.34 7.02
CA PRO A 154 14.64 -4.55 6.70
C PRO A 154 14.63 -3.22 7.46
N ILE A 155 14.42 -2.12 6.73
CA ILE A 155 14.15 -0.80 7.30
C ILE A 155 12.73 -0.42 6.89
N ILE A 156 11.84 -0.30 7.86
CA ILE A 156 10.44 0.04 7.63
C ILE A 156 10.18 1.41 8.23
N PHE A 157 9.69 2.32 7.39
CA PHE A 157 9.23 3.62 7.83
C PHE A 157 7.74 3.55 8.21
N GLY A 158 7.35 4.33 9.20
CA GLY A 158 5.96 4.45 9.62
C GLY A 158 5.75 5.69 10.46
N GLU A 159 4.57 5.78 11.06
CA GLU A 159 4.16 6.91 11.88
C GLU A 159 3.57 6.44 13.21
N TRP A 160 3.60 7.31 14.21
CA TRP A 160 3.06 7.06 15.55
C TRP A 160 2.17 8.22 15.98
N TRP A 161 0.96 7.85 16.43
CA TRP A 161 0.07 8.75 17.17
C TRP A 161 0.04 8.32 18.64
N ASN A 162 0.02 9.27 19.56
CA ASN A 162 -0.19 9.02 20.99
C ASN A 162 -1.65 8.63 21.27
N VAL A 163 -2.58 9.16 20.48
CA VAL A 163 -4.00 8.81 20.52
C VAL A 163 -4.29 7.55 19.69
N ASP A 164 -5.48 6.97 19.87
CA ASP A 164 -5.98 5.86 19.03
C ASP A 164 -6.21 6.34 17.59
N THR A 165 -5.59 5.66 16.62
CA THR A 165 -5.69 6.04 15.21
C THR A 165 -7.09 5.81 14.66
N GLU A 166 -7.86 4.86 15.21
CA GLU A 166 -9.27 4.67 14.82
C GLU A 166 -10.14 5.86 15.28
N ALA A 167 -9.81 6.48 16.41
CA ALA A 167 -10.47 7.70 16.87
C ALA A 167 -10.11 8.90 15.98
N VAL A 168 -8.85 9.01 15.54
CA VAL A 168 -8.39 10.07 14.63
C VAL A 168 -9.18 10.04 13.31
N ILE A 169 -9.27 8.88 12.66
CA ILE A 169 -10.02 8.77 11.40
C ILE A 169 -11.53 8.93 11.62
N SER A 170 -12.07 8.38 12.72
CA SER A 170 -13.50 8.54 13.04
C SER A 170 -13.88 10.01 13.21
N GLN A 171 -13.04 10.78 13.91
CA GLN A 171 -13.23 12.22 14.06
C GLN A 171 -13.16 12.95 12.70
N ALA A 172 -12.15 12.67 11.88
CA ALA A 172 -11.98 13.31 10.57
C ALA A 172 -13.18 13.06 9.64
N LEU A 173 -13.65 11.81 9.57
CA LEU A 173 -14.83 11.44 8.78
C LEU A 173 -16.12 12.04 9.36
N GLN A 174 -16.21 12.21 10.68
CA GLN A 174 -17.36 12.84 11.32
C GLN A 174 -17.39 14.34 11.05
N THR A 175 -16.28 15.06 11.18
CA THR A 175 -16.24 16.51 10.99
C THR A 175 -16.13 16.92 9.52
N GLY A 176 -15.74 15.99 8.65
CA GLY A 176 -15.43 16.28 7.24
C GLY A 176 -14.12 17.03 7.05
N GLY A 177 -13.27 17.11 8.08
CA GLY A 177 -11.96 17.76 8.04
C GLY A 177 -10.81 16.81 7.73
N GLY A 178 -9.59 17.35 7.70
CA GLY A 178 -8.35 16.58 7.71
C GLY A 178 -8.11 15.88 9.06
N PRO A 179 -7.51 14.68 9.09
CA PRO A 179 -7.09 14.04 10.33
C PRO A 179 -5.91 14.77 10.98
N ASN A 180 -5.78 14.64 12.29
CA ASN A 180 -4.59 15.11 13.00
C ASN A 180 -3.33 14.40 12.48
N VAL A 181 -2.25 15.15 12.29
CA VAL A 181 -0.94 14.62 11.91
C VAL A 181 -0.35 13.72 13.00
N SER A 182 0.60 12.86 12.64
CA SER A 182 1.29 11.99 13.58
C SER A 182 2.15 12.76 14.57
N ASP A 183 2.34 12.19 15.77
CA ASP A 183 3.23 12.74 16.80
C ASP A 183 4.71 12.43 16.51
N ALA A 184 4.99 11.35 15.77
CA ALA A 184 6.34 11.02 15.34
C ALA A 184 6.39 10.15 14.08
N TYR A 185 7.42 10.35 13.28
CA TYR A 185 7.88 9.35 12.32
C TYR A 185 8.64 8.24 13.05
N THR A 186 8.64 7.03 12.47
CA THR A 186 9.30 5.87 13.06
C THR A 186 10.13 5.11 12.03
N MET A 187 11.24 4.54 12.49
CA MET A 187 12.05 3.59 11.75
C MET A 187 12.03 2.27 12.54
N ASN A 188 11.53 1.21 11.92
CA ASN A 188 11.25 -0.07 12.56
C ASN A 188 10.40 0.09 13.85
N GLY A 189 9.41 0.99 13.81
CA GLY A 189 8.49 1.29 14.92
C GLY A 189 9.12 2.03 16.11
N LEU A 190 10.30 2.64 15.94
CA LEU A 190 10.99 3.46 16.93
C LEU A 190 11.12 4.91 16.42
N PRO A 191 10.76 5.94 17.21
CA PRO A 191 10.93 7.34 16.84
C PRO A 191 12.39 7.78 16.68
N GLY A 192 13.33 7.03 17.24
CA GLY A 192 14.75 7.38 17.18
C GLY A 192 15.14 8.51 18.13
N PRO A 193 16.38 9.03 18.03
CA PRO A 193 16.97 9.84 19.08
C PRO A 193 16.49 11.30 19.12
N PHE A 194 15.81 11.80 18.09
CA PHE A 194 15.41 13.20 17.98
C PHE A 194 14.04 13.53 18.56
N TYR A 195 13.32 12.52 19.05
CA TYR A 195 12.04 12.69 19.73
C TYR A 195 12.19 12.57 21.26
N ASN A 196 11.37 13.32 21.99
CA ASN A 196 11.31 13.24 23.45
C ASN A 196 10.98 11.80 23.91
N CYS A 197 11.50 11.42 25.08
CA CYS A 197 11.33 10.08 25.67
C CYS A 197 11.77 8.92 24.75
N SER A 198 12.61 9.17 23.75
CA SER A 198 13.08 8.18 22.78
C SER A 198 14.61 8.03 22.77
N ALA A 199 15.35 8.98 23.35
CA ALA A 199 16.79 8.89 23.63
C ALA A 199 17.09 9.02 25.13
N LYS A 200 18.27 8.53 25.57
CA LYS A 200 18.77 8.69 26.96
C LYS A 200 19.49 10.04 27.22
N GLY A 201 19.44 11.00 26.29
CA GLY A 201 20.20 12.26 26.38
C GLY A 201 19.31 13.50 26.48
N GLN A 202 19.77 14.50 27.23
CA GLN A 202 19.21 15.86 27.25
C GLN A 202 19.82 16.65 26.07
N GLY A 203 19.08 16.75 24.97
CA GLY A 203 19.47 17.53 23.79
C GLY A 203 18.24 18.17 23.14
N THR A 204 18.47 19.14 22.26
CA THR A 204 17.39 19.77 21.48
C THR A 204 16.74 18.76 20.55
N PHE A 205 15.41 18.67 20.59
CA PHE A 205 14.60 17.71 19.84
C PHE A 205 14.17 18.30 18.49
N ASP A 206 14.21 17.47 17.44
CA ASP A 206 13.69 17.79 16.10
C ASP A 206 12.61 16.76 15.77
N ASN A 207 11.35 17.18 15.83
CA ASN A 207 10.19 16.31 15.61
C ASN A 207 9.87 16.10 14.12
N SER A 208 10.69 16.64 13.21
CA SER A 208 10.47 16.52 11.77
C SER A 208 11.15 15.30 11.12
N THR A 209 12.12 14.68 11.80
CA THR A 209 12.99 13.65 11.21
C THR A 209 13.19 12.46 12.15
N VAL A 210 12.93 11.24 11.65
CA VAL A 210 13.34 10.00 12.33
C VAL A 210 14.75 9.58 11.92
N ALA A 211 15.53 9.07 12.88
CA ALA A 211 16.88 8.57 12.63
C ALA A 211 17.13 7.18 13.24
N GLY A 212 17.88 6.37 12.50
CA GLY A 212 18.53 5.14 12.98
C GLY A 212 20.04 5.32 13.09
N ILE A 213 20.69 4.45 13.85
CA ILE A 213 22.16 4.49 14.05
C ILE A 213 22.77 3.27 13.34
N LEU A 214 23.71 3.53 12.43
CA LEU A 214 24.60 2.52 11.87
C LEU A 214 25.95 2.61 12.59
N GLU A 215 26.25 1.60 13.40
CA GLU A 215 27.49 1.52 14.17
C GLU A 215 28.46 0.53 13.51
N TYR A 216 29.73 0.94 13.38
CA TYR A 216 30.81 0.09 12.90
C TYR A 216 31.53 -0.53 14.09
N ASP A 217 31.43 -1.86 14.22
CA ASP A 217 32.16 -2.59 15.26
C ASP A 217 33.67 -2.47 15.01
N GLY A 218 34.37 -1.76 15.89
CA GLY A 218 35.83 -1.71 15.89
C GLY A 218 36.44 -2.95 16.53
N HIS A 219 37.27 -3.70 15.81
CA HIS A 219 38.19 -4.65 16.45
C HIS A 219 39.15 -3.84 17.33
N GLN A 220 38.99 -3.93 18.65
CA GLN A 220 39.75 -3.22 19.71
C GLN A 220 39.30 -1.79 20.07
N GLN A 221 38.18 -1.65 20.78
CA GLN A 221 38.06 -0.51 21.70
C GLN A 221 38.71 -0.85 23.05
N LYS A 222 39.99 -0.45 23.22
CA LYS A 222 40.70 -0.45 24.51
C LYS A 222 40.20 0.64 25.48
N ASN A 223 39.20 1.45 25.12
CA ASN A 223 38.64 2.50 25.97
C ASN A 223 37.14 2.72 25.71
N PRO A 224 36.24 2.25 26.58
CA PRO A 224 34.78 2.34 26.42
C PRO A 224 34.18 3.74 26.67
N LYS A 225 34.99 4.81 26.73
CA LYS A 225 34.57 6.16 27.14
C LYS A 225 34.63 7.24 26.04
N LYS A 226 35.00 6.92 24.80
CA LYS A 226 34.95 7.91 23.71
C LYS A 226 33.56 7.94 23.08
N THR A 227 32.86 9.06 23.23
CA THR A 227 31.71 9.41 22.39
C THR A 227 32.14 9.39 20.93
N LEU A 228 31.54 8.51 20.13
CA LEU A 228 31.81 8.43 18.70
C LEU A 228 31.21 9.66 17.98
N PRO A 229 31.90 10.22 16.96
CA PRO A 229 31.34 11.30 16.16
C PRO A 229 30.08 10.82 15.42
N ILE A 230 29.00 11.60 15.51
CA ILE A 230 27.75 11.34 14.79
C ILE A 230 27.82 12.07 13.44
N TYR A 231 27.87 11.30 12.35
CA TYR A 231 27.76 11.84 10.99
C TYR A 231 26.29 11.89 10.59
N LYS A 232 25.77 13.10 10.32
CA LYS A 232 24.41 13.31 9.85
C LYS A 232 24.41 13.53 8.33
N PRO A 233 23.56 12.84 7.56
CA PRO A 233 23.41 13.11 6.13
C PRO A 233 22.67 14.44 5.91
N ASN A 234 22.96 15.10 4.78
CA ASN A 234 22.17 16.22 4.31
C ASN A 234 20.92 15.68 3.59
N LEU A 235 19.73 16.05 4.07
CA LEU A 235 18.47 15.73 3.43
C LEU A 235 18.01 16.89 2.54
N PRO A 236 17.35 16.62 1.39
CA PRO A 236 16.73 17.68 0.60
C PRO A 236 15.61 18.36 1.39
N SER A 237 15.22 19.58 1.00
CA SER A 237 14.07 20.27 1.57
C SER A 237 12.78 19.48 1.30
N LEU A 238 11.80 19.56 2.23
CA LEU A 238 10.54 18.82 2.15
C LEU A 238 9.74 19.10 0.86
N ASN A 239 9.90 20.28 0.28
CA ASN A 239 9.22 20.75 -0.92
C ASN A 239 10.11 20.73 -2.19
N ASP A 240 11.24 20.02 -2.18
CA ASP A 240 12.14 19.95 -3.33
C ASP A 240 11.63 18.98 -4.42
N THR A 241 10.65 19.43 -5.19
CA THR A 241 10.06 18.69 -6.32
C THR A 241 11.11 18.35 -7.38
N SER A 242 12.12 19.21 -7.58
CA SER A 242 13.18 19.02 -8.57
C SER A 242 14.07 17.83 -8.19
N PHE A 243 14.45 17.71 -6.92
CA PHE A 243 15.21 16.56 -6.41
C PHE A 243 14.45 15.25 -6.61
N VAL A 244 13.18 15.19 -6.19
CA VAL A 244 12.33 14.00 -6.34
C VAL A 244 12.17 13.62 -7.81
N THR A 245 11.95 14.60 -8.68
CA THR A 245 11.82 14.38 -10.13
C THR A 245 13.11 13.80 -10.72
N ASN A 246 14.26 14.38 -10.38
CA ASN A 246 15.55 13.94 -10.89
C ASN A 246 15.94 12.55 -10.35
N PHE A 247 15.56 12.22 -9.11
CA PHE A 247 15.77 10.91 -8.54
C PHE A 247 14.87 9.85 -9.20
N THR A 248 13.57 10.12 -9.30
CA THR A 248 12.59 9.17 -9.86
C THR A 248 12.83 8.88 -11.35
N LYS A 249 13.29 9.86 -12.13
CA LYS A 249 13.67 9.67 -13.55
C LYS A 249 14.80 8.66 -13.77
N LYS A 250 15.61 8.37 -12.74
CA LYS A 250 16.71 7.38 -12.83
C LYS A 250 16.24 5.95 -12.65
N LEU A 251 15.00 5.72 -12.20
CA LEU A 251 14.49 4.39 -11.94
C LEU A 251 14.18 3.68 -13.27
N ARG A 252 14.81 2.53 -13.48
CA ARG A 252 14.65 1.67 -14.66
C ARG A 252 14.59 0.21 -14.25
N SER A 253 13.97 -0.61 -15.09
CA SER A 253 14.04 -2.06 -14.95
C SER A 253 15.44 -2.56 -15.28
N LEU A 254 15.82 -3.73 -14.76
CA LEU A 254 17.10 -4.38 -15.12
C LEU A 254 17.17 -4.73 -16.63
N ALA A 255 16.01 -5.04 -17.23
CA ALA A 255 15.78 -5.15 -18.67
C ALA A 255 16.89 -5.88 -19.46
N ASN A 256 17.20 -7.11 -19.04
CA ASN A 256 18.15 -7.97 -19.73
C ASN A 256 17.54 -9.37 -19.99
N SER A 257 18.26 -10.26 -20.65
CA SER A 257 17.76 -11.58 -21.04
C SER A 257 17.32 -12.45 -19.84
N GLN A 258 17.91 -12.25 -18.66
CA GLN A 258 17.53 -12.96 -17.44
C GLN A 258 16.34 -12.30 -16.71
N PHE A 259 16.21 -10.98 -16.81
CA PHE A 259 15.17 -10.16 -16.19
C PHE A 259 14.52 -9.23 -17.23
N PRO A 260 13.69 -9.78 -18.13
CA PRO A 260 13.12 -9.02 -19.23
C PRO A 260 12.07 -8.01 -18.74
N ALA A 261 12.08 -6.81 -19.32
CA ALA A 261 11.02 -5.82 -19.14
C ALA A 261 9.94 -6.04 -20.22
N ASN A 262 8.93 -6.85 -19.91
CA ASN A 262 7.87 -7.22 -20.87
C ASN A 262 6.78 -6.14 -20.98
N VAL A 263 7.17 -4.94 -21.39
CA VAL A 263 6.27 -3.80 -21.54
C VAL A 263 5.28 -4.05 -22.67
N PRO A 264 3.96 -3.91 -22.45
CA PRO A 264 2.98 -3.99 -23.54
C PRO A 264 3.28 -2.95 -24.64
N GLN A 265 3.59 -3.42 -25.83
CA GLN A 265 3.91 -2.56 -26.98
C GLN A 265 2.62 -2.13 -27.72
N LYS A 266 1.70 -3.07 -27.92
CA LYS A 266 0.36 -2.83 -28.45
C LYS A 266 -0.62 -2.66 -27.31
N ILE A 267 -1.50 -1.66 -27.41
CA ILE A 267 -2.49 -1.31 -26.39
C ILE A 267 -3.89 -1.60 -26.89
N ASP A 268 -4.64 -2.41 -26.15
CA ASP A 268 -6.03 -2.76 -26.45
C ASP A 268 -7.01 -1.75 -25.82
N LYS A 269 -6.69 -1.23 -24.63
CA LYS A 269 -7.52 -0.26 -23.91
C LYS A 269 -6.69 0.88 -23.33
N LYS A 270 -7.18 2.11 -23.57
CA LYS A 270 -6.62 3.34 -23.00
C LYS A 270 -7.59 3.94 -21.99
N PHE A 271 -7.04 4.42 -20.88
CA PHE A 271 -7.77 5.10 -19.83
C PHE A 271 -7.09 6.43 -19.50
N PHE A 272 -7.89 7.44 -19.18
CA PHE A 272 -7.46 8.72 -18.66
C PHE A 272 -8.19 8.96 -17.34
N PHE A 273 -7.49 8.85 -16.23
CA PHE A 273 -8.05 9.01 -14.90
C PHE A 273 -7.56 10.32 -14.29
N THR A 274 -8.47 11.25 -14.04
CA THR A 274 -8.17 12.33 -13.10
C THR A 274 -8.13 11.74 -11.70
N VAL A 275 -7.14 12.18 -10.91
CA VAL A 275 -6.88 11.73 -9.54
C VAL A 275 -6.75 12.98 -8.71
N GLY A 276 -7.48 13.07 -7.61
CA GLY A 276 -7.35 14.22 -6.73
C GLY A 276 -8.43 14.31 -5.67
N LEU A 277 -8.39 15.42 -4.95
CA LEU A 277 -9.35 15.74 -3.91
C LEU A 277 -10.64 16.32 -4.50
N GLY A 278 -11.62 16.49 -3.63
CA GLY A 278 -12.90 17.13 -3.92
C GLY A 278 -13.69 17.32 -2.63
N THR A 279 -14.97 17.60 -2.76
CA THR A 279 -15.85 17.82 -1.60
C THR A 279 -17.13 16.99 -1.67
N ASN A 280 -17.70 16.74 -0.50
CA ASN A 280 -19.04 16.20 -0.33
C ASN A 280 -19.89 17.22 0.46
N PRO A 281 -21.21 17.30 0.22
CA PRO A 281 -22.07 18.20 0.99
C PRO A 281 -22.01 17.86 2.49
N CYS A 282 -22.09 18.89 3.33
CA CYS A 282 -22.19 18.69 4.78
C CYS A 282 -23.51 17.98 5.12
N ASN A 283 -23.47 17.03 6.04
CA ASN A 283 -24.65 16.25 6.42
C ASN A 283 -25.59 17.07 7.32
N ASN A 284 -26.45 17.87 6.70
CA ASN A 284 -27.41 18.74 7.39
C ASN A 284 -28.52 17.98 8.14
N ASN A 285 -28.63 16.66 7.96
CA ASN A 285 -29.64 15.84 8.67
C ASN A 285 -29.31 15.63 10.16
N LYS A 286 -28.09 15.96 10.59
CA LYS A 286 -27.75 16.12 12.01
C LYS A 286 -27.87 17.61 12.34
N LYS A 287 -29.01 18.03 12.91
CA LYS A 287 -29.27 19.44 13.31
C LYS A 287 -28.04 19.99 14.07
N ASN A 288 -27.54 21.15 13.63
CA ASN A 288 -26.37 21.88 14.15
C ASN A 288 -24.97 21.31 13.86
N GLN A 289 -24.81 20.40 12.89
CA GLN A 289 -23.46 19.96 12.49
C GLN A 289 -22.79 20.98 11.55
N THR A 290 -21.67 21.56 12.00
CA THR A 290 -20.74 22.31 11.15
C THR A 290 -19.66 21.37 10.62
N CYS A 291 -19.37 21.44 9.32
CA CYS A 291 -18.28 20.69 8.72
C CYS A 291 -17.00 21.53 8.65
N GLN A 292 -15.85 20.87 8.81
CA GLN A 292 -14.53 21.49 8.86
C GLN A 292 -13.79 21.50 7.52
N GLY A 293 -14.39 20.92 6.47
CA GLY A 293 -13.83 20.96 5.13
C GLY A 293 -14.00 22.32 4.45
N PRO A 294 -13.46 22.46 3.23
CA PRO A 294 -13.47 23.72 2.48
C PRO A 294 -14.89 24.26 2.30
N ASN A 295 -15.09 25.57 2.50
CA ASN A 295 -16.40 26.23 2.33
C ASN A 295 -17.55 25.58 3.12
N GLY A 296 -17.26 25.00 4.30
CA GLY A 296 -18.27 24.34 5.13
C GLY A 296 -18.76 22.99 4.58
N THR A 297 -18.00 22.38 3.66
CA THR A 297 -18.25 21.04 3.11
C THR A 297 -17.44 19.97 3.84
N MET A 298 -17.49 18.73 3.37
CA MET A 298 -16.62 17.64 3.83
C MET A 298 -15.56 17.34 2.77
N PHE A 299 -14.31 17.09 3.18
CA PHE A 299 -13.30 16.56 2.28
C PHE A 299 -13.76 15.23 1.66
N ALA A 300 -13.48 15.10 0.37
CA ALA A 300 -13.66 13.89 -0.40
C ALA A 300 -12.47 13.73 -1.35
N ALA A 301 -12.38 12.59 -2.00
CA ALA A 301 -11.40 12.34 -3.03
C ALA A 301 -11.97 11.37 -4.07
N SER A 302 -11.49 11.44 -5.31
CA SER A 302 -12.13 10.73 -6.41
C SER A 302 -11.18 10.39 -7.55
N ILE A 303 -11.54 9.35 -8.30
CA ILE A 303 -10.94 9.03 -9.58
C ILE A 303 -12.01 9.29 -10.65
N ASN A 304 -11.72 10.14 -11.65
CA ASN A 304 -12.69 10.58 -12.66
C ASN A 304 -14.01 11.13 -12.06
N ASN A 305 -13.90 11.91 -10.99
CA ASN A 305 -15.03 12.47 -10.24
C ASN A 305 -15.97 11.42 -9.59
N VAL A 306 -15.54 10.16 -9.50
CA VAL A 306 -16.21 9.11 -8.75
C VAL A 306 -15.48 8.88 -7.43
N SER A 307 -16.11 9.28 -6.33
CA SER A 307 -15.66 8.95 -4.98
C SER A 307 -16.23 7.61 -4.58
N PHE A 308 -15.34 6.65 -4.31
CA PHE A 308 -15.74 5.26 -4.19
C PHE A 308 -16.29 4.93 -2.81
N VAL A 309 -17.52 4.42 -2.81
CA VAL A 309 -18.21 3.94 -1.61
C VAL A 309 -17.94 2.45 -1.44
N MET A 310 -17.49 2.05 -0.25
CA MET A 310 -17.28 0.63 0.06
C MET A 310 -18.63 -0.10 0.13
N PRO A 311 -18.79 -1.26 -0.53
CA PRO A 311 -20.00 -2.08 -0.40
C PRO A 311 -20.00 -2.83 0.95
N ASN A 312 -21.14 -3.41 1.31
CA ASN A 312 -21.26 -4.29 2.48
C ASN A 312 -21.00 -5.77 2.17
N VAL A 313 -20.94 -6.13 0.88
CA VAL A 313 -20.61 -7.47 0.38
C VAL A 313 -19.38 -7.35 -0.50
N ALA A 314 -18.44 -8.29 -0.36
CA ALA A 314 -17.20 -8.26 -1.14
C ALA A 314 -17.47 -8.30 -2.65
N LEU A 315 -16.84 -7.39 -3.40
CA LEU A 315 -16.97 -7.32 -4.87
C LEU A 315 -16.64 -8.66 -5.54
N LEU A 316 -15.53 -9.29 -5.16
CA LEU A 316 -15.12 -10.60 -5.70
C LEU A 316 -16.15 -11.69 -5.43
N GLN A 317 -16.69 -11.73 -4.21
CA GLN A 317 -17.74 -12.68 -3.85
C GLN A 317 -19.02 -12.46 -4.68
N SER A 318 -19.46 -11.21 -4.82
CA SER A 318 -20.65 -10.86 -5.59
C SER A 318 -20.48 -11.19 -7.09
N HIS A 319 -19.29 -10.94 -7.65
CA HIS A 319 -18.95 -11.30 -9.02
C HIS A 319 -18.97 -12.82 -9.21
N TYR A 320 -18.25 -13.57 -8.37
CA TYR A 320 -18.13 -15.02 -8.48
C TYR A 320 -19.48 -15.74 -8.38
N LYS A 321 -20.39 -15.23 -7.54
CA LYS A 321 -21.75 -15.78 -7.38
C LYS A 321 -22.75 -15.33 -8.45
N GLY A 322 -22.36 -14.42 -9.36
CA GLY A 322 -23.29 -13.80 -10.31
C GLY A 322 -24.35 -12.90 -9.64
N GLN A 323 -24.06 -12.39 -8.44
CA GLN A 323 -24.97 -11.59 -7.60
C GLN A 323 -24.45 -10.16 -7.43
N SER A 324 -23.97 -9.53 -8.51
CA SER A 324 -23.42 -8.17 -8.50
C SER A 324 -24.46 -7.06 -8.59
N ASN A 325 -25.72 -7.39 -8.94
CA ASN A 325 -26.79 -6.40 -9.07
C ASN A 325 -27.03 -5.69 -7.72
N GLY A 326 -26.97 -4.35 -7.72
CA GLY A 326 -27.07 -3.53 -6.52
C GLY A 326 -25.81 -3.48 -5.64
N VAL A 327 -24.76 -4.26 -5.94
CA VAL A 327 -23.48 -4.22 -5.21
C VAL A 327 -22.51 -3.22 -5.85
N TYR A 328 -22.38 -3.26 -7.17
CA TYR A 328 -21.54 -2.32 -7.92
C TYR A 328 -22.09 -2.09 -9.33
N SER A 329 -21.70 -0.97 -9.93
CA SER A 329 -21.91 -0.69 -11.35
C SER A 329 -20.67 -1.06 -12.16
N PRO A 330 -20.79 -1.83 -13.27
CA PRO A 330 -19.66 -2.17 -14.14
C PRO A 330 -19.25 -1.04 -15.10
N PHE A 331 -19.78 0.17 -14.91
CA PHE A 331 -19.61 1.31 -15.81
C PHE A 331 -18.80 2.43 -15.17
N PHE A 332 -17.53 2.14 -14.85
CA PHE A 332 -16.57 3.19 -14.51
C PHE A 332 -16.13 3.94 -15.79
N PRO A 333 -16.09 5.29 -15.79
CA PRO A 333 -15.79 6.06 -17.00
C PRO A 333 -14.31 5.95 -17.40
N ASN A 334 -14.05 5.71 -18.67
CA ASN A 334 -12.68 5.57 -19.20
C ASN A 334 -11.90 6.90 -19.22
N SER A 335 -12.62 8.03 -19.15
CA SER A 335 -12.10 9.40 -19.18
C SER A 335 -13.00 10.30 -18.33
N PRO A 336 -12.50 11.43 -17.79
CA PRO A 336 -13.32 12.36 -17.04
C PRO A 336 -14.49 12.85 -17.91
N LEU A 337 -15.72 12.77 -17.38
CA LEU A 337 -16.93 13.14 -18.11
C LEU A 337 -17.00 14.64 -18.45
N ILE A 338 -16.35 15.47 -17.64
CA ILE A 338 -16.25 16.92 -17.82
C ILE A 338 -14.76 17.27 -17.80
N PRO A 339 -14.12 17.42 -18.98
CA PRO A 339 -12.76 17.89 -19.08
C PRO A 339 -12.61 19.35 -18.64
N PHE A 340 -11.49 19.68 -18.01
CA PHE A 340 -11.11 21.05 -17.67
C PHE A 340 -9.57 21.16 -17.71
N ASN A 341 -9.04 22.35 -17.46
CA ASN A 341 -7.61 22.52 -17.27
C ASN A 341 -7.20 21.94 -15.90
N TYR A 342 -6.83 20.66 -15.86
CA TYR A 342 -6.66 19.88 -14.63
C TYR A 342 -5.67 20.49 -13.66
N THR A 343 -4.55 21.00 -14.16
CA THR A 343 -3.49 21.61 -13.34
C THR A 343 -3.55 23.14 -13.30
N GLY A 344 -4.60 23.74 -13.89
CA GLY A 344 -4.82 25.19 -13.91
C GLY A 344 -5.77 25.64 -12.81
N ASN A 345 -6.66 26.58 -13.13
CA ASN A 345 -7.72 26.99 -12.19
C ASN A 345 -8.75 25.86 -12.03
N PRO A 346 -9.03 25.39 -10.81
CA PRO A 346 -10.02 24.35 -10.58
C PRO A 346 -11.44 24.88 -10.86
N PRO A 347 -12.40 23.99 -11.18
CA PRO A 347 -13.80 24.37 -11.31
C PRO A 347 -14.37 24.91 -9.99
N ASN A 348 -15.31 25.86 -10.09
CA ASN A 348 -16.00 26.41 -8.90
C ASN A 348 -16.73 25.33 -8.10
N ASN A 349 -17.26 24.31 -8.78
CA ASN A 349 -17.88 23.15 -8.14
C ASN A 349 -16.84 22.04 -7.97
N THR A 350 -16.49 21.75 -6.73
CA THR A 350 -15.54 20.69 -6.36
C THR A 350 -16.25 19.42 -5.86
N MET A 351 -17.58 19.36 -5.96
CA MET A 351 -18.35 18.22 -5.46
C MET A 351 -18.16 16.96 -6.30
N VAL A 352 -17.95 15.84 -5.62
CA VAL A 352 -17.73 14.53 -6.25
C VAL A 352 -19.02 13.71 -6.33
N GLY A 353 -19.07 12.79 -7.30
CA GLY A 353 -20.14 11.79 -7.38
C GLY A 353 -19.81 10.55 -6.56
N ASN A 354 -20.63 10.18 -5.58
CA ASN A 354 -20.42 8.98 -4.78
C ASN A 354 -20.96 7.73 -5.48
N GLY A 355 -20.19 6.64 -5.51
CA GLY A 355 -20.70 5.35 -5.99
C GLY A 355 -19.67 4.23 -6.04
N THR A 356 -20.15 2.99 -6.03
CA THR A 356 -19.32 1.78 -6.18
C THR A 356 -19.28 1.39 -7.65
N LYS A 357 -18.27 1.86 -8.37
CA LYS A 357 -18.08 1.59 -9.81
C LYS A 357 -16.80 0.80 -10.06
N VAL A 358 -16.84 -0.13 -11.00
CA VAL A 358 -15.68 -0.97 -11.38
C VAL A 358 -15.40 -0.88 -12.87
N VAL A 359 -14.13 -0.99 -13.25
CA VAL A 359 -13.73 -1.18 -14.65
C VAL A 359 -13.71 -2.67 -14.94
N VAL A 360 -14.39 -3.13 -16.00
CA VAL A 360 -14.38 -4.54 -16.40
C VAL A 360 -13.47 -4.74 -17.62
N LEU A 361 -12.54 -5.68 -17.53
CA LEU A 361 -11.60 -6.02 -18.59
C LEU A 361 -11.67 -7.51 -18.94
N PRO A 362 -11.67 -7.87 -20.24
CA PRO A 362 -11.36 -9.24 -20.65
C PRO A 362 -9.95 -9.66 -20.19
N PHE A 363 -9.78 -10.94 -19.90
CA PHE A 363 -8.46 -11.52 -19.67
C PHE A 363 -7.50 -11.20 -20.82
N ASN A 364 -6.23 -10.91 -20.48
CA ASN A 364 -5.14 -10.61 -21.41
C ASN A 364 -5.26 -9.29 -22.18
N THR A 365 -6.10 -8.36 -21.73
CA THR A 365 -6.18 -7.00 -22.29
C THR A 365 -4.91 -6.22 -21.93
N SER A 366 -4.22 -5.65 -22.92
CA SER A 366 -3.13 -4.69 -22.64
C SER A 366 -3.69 -3.30 -22.38
N VAL A 367 -3.30 -2.71 -21.25
CA VAL A 367 -3.85 -1.45 -20.74
C VAL A 367 -2.77 -0.37 -20.73
N GLU A 368 -3.11 0.82 -21.23
CA GLU A 368 -2.41 2.07 -20.95
C GLU A 368 -3.32 2.95 -20.10
N LEU A 369 -2.81 3.38 -18.94
CA LEU A 369 -3.52 4.25 -18.02
C LEU A 369 -2.71 5.52 -17.81
N ILE A 370 -3.31 6.65 -18.14
CA ILE A 370 -2.82 7.98 -17.75
C ILE A 370 -3.52 8.35 -16.45
N MET A 371 -2.75 8.68 -15.43
CA MET A 371 -3.24 9.25 -14.18
C MET A 371 -2.82 10.71 -14.12
N GLN A 372 -3.79 11.62 -14.05
CA GLN A 372 -3.62 13.06 -14.10
C GLN A 372 -4.02 13.67 -12.76
N ASP A 373 -3.07 14.30 -12.06
CA ASP A 373 -3.38 15.09 -10.87
C ASP A 373 -4.20 16.33 -11.23
N THR A 374 -4.99 16.82 -10.29
CA THR A 374 -5.81 18.03 -10.44
C THR A 374 -5.48 19.08 -9.39
N SER A 375 -5.67 20.36 -9.70
CA SER A 375 -5.51 21.46 -8.75
C SER A 375 -6.67 21.63 -7.77
N ILE A 376 -7.69 20.75 -7.82
CA ILE A 376 -8.85 20.81 -6.93
C ILE A 376 -8.40 20.62 -5.48
N LEU A 377 -8.59 21.67 -4.68
CA LEU A 377 -8.15 21.74 -3.27
C LEU A 377 -6.63 21.64 -3.07
N GLY A 378 -5.85 21.93 -4.11
CA GLY A 378 -4.39 21.92 -4.07
C GLY A 378 -3.80 20.74 -4.85
N ALA A 379 -2.71 21.00 -5.56
CA ALA A 379 -1.95 19.98 -6.26
C ALA A 379 -1.11 19.16 -5.27
N GLU A 380 -1.22 17.84 -5.32
CA GLU A 380 -0.55 16.95 -4.38
C GLU A 380 -0.06 15.67 -5.09
N SER A 381 1.07 15.13 -4.64
CA SER A 381 1.54 13.85 -5.16
C SER A 381 0.74 12.70 -4.56
N HIS A 382 0.07 11.92 -5.40
CA HIS A 382 -0.75 10.79 -4.95
C HIS A 382 -0.09 9.44 -5.29
N PRO A 383 0.38 8.65 -4.30
CA PRO A 383 0.95 7.32 -4.55
C PRO A 383 -0.16 6.31 -4.88
N LEU A 384 -0.42 6.06 -6.15
CA LEU A 384 -1.45 5.11 -6.59
C LEU A 384 -0.87 3.70 -6.62
N HIS A 385 -1.52 2.80 -5.88
CA HIS A 385 -1.20 1.39 -5.77
C HIS A 385 -2.26 0.56 -6.53
N LEU A 386 -1.81 -0.42 -7.32
CA LEU A 386 -2.66 -1.39 -7.99
C LEU A 386 -2.39 -2.79 -7.42
N HIS A 387 -3.41 -3.42 -6.87
CA HIS A 387 -3.36 -4.80 -6.39
C HIS A 387 -3.30 -5.78 -7.57
N GLY A 388 -2.78 -6.99 -7.34
CA GLY A 388 -2.81 -8.09 -8.32
C GLY A 388 -1.84 -7.97 -9.50
N PHE A 389 -1.27 -6.78 -9.71
CA PHE A 389 -0.40 -6.45 -10.84
C PHE A 389 0.82 -5.67 -10.39
N ASN A 390 1.89 -5.84 -11.16
CA ASN A 390 2.84 -4.77 -11.36
C ASN A 390 2.52 -4.09 -12.70
N PHE A 391 3.02 -2.88 -12.87
CA PHE A 391 2.89 -2.08 -14.07
C PHE A 391 4.22 -1.40 -14.40
N PHE A 392 4.41 -1.08 -15.67
CA PHE A 392 5.55 -0.33 -16.18
C PHE A 392 5.21 1.15 -16.21
N VAL A 393 6.04 1.98 -15.57
CA VAL A 393 5.92 3.45 -15.65
C VAL A 393 6.62 3.92 -16.93
N VAL A 394 5.83 4.19 -17.97
CA VAL A 394 6.37 4.49 -19.31
C VAL A 394 6.62 5.98 -19.54
N GLY A 395 5.95 6.86 -18.78
CA GLY A 395 6.16 8.30 -18.88
C GLY A 395 5.61 9.03 -17.66
N GLN A 396 6.12 10.22 -17.40
CA GLN A 396 5.61 11.14 -16.39
C GLN A 396 5.96 12.57 -16.78
N GLY A 397 5.11 13.52 -16.41
CA GLY A 397 5.29 14.93 -16.73
C GLY A 397 4.56 15.85 -15.76
N PHE A 398 4.73 17.15 -15.96
CA PHE A 398 4.00 18.20 -15.24
C PHE A 398 3.00 18.88 -16.18
N GLY A 399 1.98 19.51 -15.62
CA GLY A 399 0.86 20.07 -16.36
C GLY A 399 -0.16 19.02 -16.78
N ASN A 400 -0.96 19.36 -17.79
CA ASN A 400 -1.91 18.42 -18.38
C ASN A 400 -1.20 17.52 -19.40
N PHE A 401 -1.49 16.23 -19.37
CA PHE A 401 -1.05 15.29 -20.39
C PHE A 401 -1.54 15.70 -21.79
N ASP A 402 -0.61 15.79 -22.75
CA ASP A 402 -0.87 16.03 -24.17
C ASP A 402 -0.80 14.70 -24.95
N PRO A 403 -1.94 14.13 -25.37
CA PRO A 403 -1.97 12.83 -26.04
C PRO A 403 -1.25 12.81 -27.40
N ASN A 404 -0.94 13.98 -27.98
CA ASN A 404 -0.26 14.07 -29.27
C ASN A 404 1.26 14.20 -29.13
N LYS A 405 1.76 14.63 -27.97
CA LYS A 405 3.19 14.92 -27.75
C LYS A 405 3.84 13.96 -26.75
N ASP A 406 3.21 13.77 -25.60
CA ASP A 406 3.82 13.06 -24.48
C ASP A 406 4.13 11.58 -24.78
N PRO A 407 3.27 10.82 -25.50
CA PRO A 407 3.57 9.44 -25.85
C PRO A 407 4.86 9.23 -26.65
N GLN A 408 5.33 10.25 -27.37
CA GLN A 408 6.57 10.17 -28.16
C GLN A 408 7.81 10.02 -27.27
N ASN A 409 7.71 10.45 -26.01
CA ASN A 409 8.80 10.39 -25.03
C ASN A 409 8.68 9.18 -24.09
N PHE A 410 7.74 8.26 -24.34
CA PHE A 410 7.58 7.10 -23.48
C PHE A 410 8.81 6.18 -23.56
N ASN A 411 9.30 5.78 -22.38
CA ASN A 411 10.27 4.70 -22.27
C ASN A 411 9.56 3.36 -22.45
N LEU A 412 9.69 2.76 -23.64
CA LEU A 412 9.12 1.46 -23.97
C LEU A 412 10.17 0.34 -24.02
N VAL A 413 11.40 0.62 -23.57
CA VAL A 413 12.54 -0.31 -23.59
C VAL A 413 12.79 -0.89 -22.21
N ASP A 414 13.07 -0.04 -21.22
CA ASP A 414 13.39 -0.44 -19.85
C ASP A 414 12.66 0.38 -18.75
N PRO A 415 11.38 0.74 -18.92
CA PRO A 415 10.63 1.47 -17.90
C PRO A 415 10.62 0.70 -16.59
N VAL A 416 10.63 1.40 -15.46
CA VAL A 416 10.60 0.76 -14.15
C VAL A 416 9.29 0.01 -13.94
N GLU A 417 9.38 -1.26 -13.53
CA GLU A 417 8.25 -2.06 -13.09
C GLU A 417 8.00 -1.85 -11.60
N ARG A 418 6.79 -1.44 -11.21
CA ARG A 418 6.38 -1.23 -9.80
C ARG A 418 4.92 -1.61 -9.60
N ASN A 419 4.48 -1.68 -8.35
CA ASN A 419 3.06 -1.81 -7.98
C ASN A 419 2.47 -0.50 -7.43
N THR A 420 3.30 0.51 -7.17
CA THR A 420 2.90 1.80 -6.62
C THR A 420 3.72 2.90 -7.30
N VAL A 421 3.05 3.97 -7.74
CA VAL A 421 3.68 5.14 -8.36
C VAL A 421 3.01 6.43 -7.89
N GLY A 422 3.81 7.44 -7.59
CA GLY A 422 3.31 8.79 -7.34
C GLY A 422 2.85 9.43 -8.64
N VAL A 423 1.58 9.82 -8.71
CA VAL A 423 1.14 10.83 -9.67
C VAL A 423 1.77 12.15 -9.23
N PRO A 424 2.60 12.82 -10.05
CA PRO A 424 3.27 14.06 -9.63
C PRO A 424 2.26 15.15 -9.27
N ALA A 425 2.56 15.94 -8.24
CA ALA A 425 1.77 17.13 -7.90
C ALA A 425 1.71 18.08 -9.11
N GLY A 426 0.50 18.40 -9.57
CA GLY A 426 0.25 19.22 -10.75
C GLY A 426 0.78 18.59 -12.03
N GLY A 427 0.73 17.26 -12.14
CA GLY A 427 1.28 16.53 -13.28
C GLY A 427 0.55 15.24 -13.59
N TRP A 428 1.21 14.38 -14.36
CA TRP A 428 0.65 13.13 -14.84
C TRP A 428 1.69 12.02 -14.86
N VAL A 429 1.20 10.77 -14.82
CA VAL A 429 2.00 9.56 -15.02
C VAL A 429 1.25 8.59 -15.92
N ALA A 430 1.99 7.99 -16.85
CA ALA A 430 1.52 6.97 -17.77
C ALA A 430 2.06 5.61 -17.34
N ILE A 431 1.18 4.64 -17.13
CA ILE A 431 1.54 3.25 -16.83
C ILE A 431 0.99 2.29 -17.89
N ARG A 432 1.68 1.17 -18.08
CA ARG A 432 1.19 0.04 -18.89
C ARG A 432 1.24 -1.26 -18.11
N PHE A 433 0.19 -2.07 -18.24
CA PHE A 433 0.15 -3.41 -17.67
C PHE A 433 -0.70 -4.35 -18.54
N LEU A 434 -0.55 -5.64 -18.30
CA LEU A 434 -1.35 -6.67 -18.94
C LEU A 434 -2.35 -7.23 -17.92
N ALA A 435 -3.64 -7.22 -18.25
CA ALA A 435 -4.70 -7.77 -17.41
C ALA A 435 -4.72 -9.31 -17.46
N ASP A 436 -3.64 -9.95 -17.02
CA ASP A 436 -3.38 -11.40 -17.08
C ASP A 436 -3.74 -12.18 -15.81
N ASN A 437 -4.53 -11.57 -14.91
CA ASN A 437 -4.85 -12.15 -13.62
C ASN A 437 -6.36 -11.98 -13.33
N PRO A 438 -7.17 -13.05 -13.44
CA PRO A 438 -8.61 -12.97 -13.25
C PRO A 438 -8.95 -12.72 -11.78
N GLY A 439 -9.94 -11.86 -11.53
CA GLY A 439 -10.34 -11.47 -10.18
C GLY A 439 -10.78 -10.01 -10.09
N VAL A 440 -10.97 -9.54 -8.85
CA VAL A 440 -11.24 -8.13 -8.55
C VAL A 440 -10.03 -7.55 -7.83
N TRP A 441 -9.49 -6.47 -8.38
CA TRP A 441 -8.23 -5.88 -7.97
C TRP A 441 -8.43 -4.43 -7.58
N PHE A 442 -8.08 -4.11 -6.34
CA PHE A 442 -8.22 -2.78 -5.79
C PHE A 442 -7.15 -1.84 -6.37
N MET A 443 -7.53 -0.61 -6.70
CA MET A 443 -6.59 0.45 -7.03
C MET A 443 -6.92 1.68 -6.21
N HIS A 444 -5.95 2.19 -5.47
CA HIS A 444 -6.21 3.27 -4.52
C HIS A 444 -4.96 4.08 -4.19
N CYS A 445 -5.17 5.30 -3.71
CA CYS A 445 -4.08 6.12 -3.19
C CYS A 445 -3.58 5.53 -1.86
N HIS A 446 -2.28 5.33 -1.73
CA HIS A 446 -1.66 4.73 -0.55
C HIS A 446 -1.48 5.71 0.61
N LEU A 447 -2.04 6.91 0.51
CA LEU A 447 -2.32 7.79 1.65
C LEU A 447 -3.66 7.38 2.26
N GLU A 448 -3.66 6.90 3.51
CA GLU A 448 -4.84 6.26 4.10
C GLU A 448 -6.04 7.20 4.23
N VAL A 449 -5.78 8.48 4.49
CA VAL A 449 -6.81 9.53 4.49
C VAL A 449 -7.51 9.64 3.14
N HIS A 450 -6.78 9.61 2.03
CA HIS A 450 -7.39 9.68 0.69
C HIS A 450 -8.16 8.40 0.35
N THR A 451 -7.67 7.24 0.75
CA THR A 451 -8.44 5.98 0.64
C THR A 451 -9.75 6.06 1.43
N SER A 452 -9.73 6.70 2.60
CA SER A 452 -10.92 6.90 3.44
C SER A 452 -11.90 7.89 2.79
N TRP A 453 -11.40 8.94 2.14
CA TRP A 453 -12.18 9.93 1.39
C TRP A 453 -12.69 9.47 0.02
N GLY A 454 -12.31 8.27 -0.44
CA GLY A 454 -12.84 7.67 -1.67
C GLY A 454 -11.91 7.71 -2.88
N LEU A 455 -10.62 8.05 -2.72
CA LEU A 455 -9.59 7.99 -3.76
C LEU A 455 -9.17 6.54 -4.06
N LYS A 456 -10.15 5.74 -4.48
CA LYS A 456 -10.04 4.30 -4.70
C LYS A 456 -11.03 3.84 -5.78
N MET A 457 -10.80 2.67 -6.35
CA MET A 457 -11.66 2.00 -7.33
C MET A 457 -11.30 0.51 -7.41
N ALA A 458 -12.05 -0.28 -8.17
CA ALA A 458 -11.70 -1.70 -8.41
C ALA A 458 -11.73 -2.08 -9.91
N TRP A 459 -10.75 -2.85 -10.34
CA TRP A 459 -10.69 -3.48 -11.65
C TRP A 459 -11.24 -4.90 -11.54
N LEU A 460 -12.16 -5.28 -12.43
CA LEU A 460 -12.63 -6.65 -12.58
C LEU A 460 -12.01 -7.23 -13.86
N VAL A 461 -11.14 -8.20 -13.72
CA VAL A 461 -10.59 -8.95 -14.85
C VAL A 461 -11.34 -10.27 -14.95
N LEU A 462 -12.02 -10.45 -16.08
CA LEU A 462 -12.80 -11.66 -16.36
C LEU A 462 -11.89 -12.88 -16.54
N ASP A 463 -12.46 -14.06 -16.37
CA ASP A 463 -11.80 -15.33 -16.69
C ASP A 463 -11.40 -15.40 -18.17
N GLY A 464 -10.23 -15.99 -18.42
CA GLY A 464 -9.81 -16.41 -19.75
C GLY A 464 -10.41 -17.75 -20.19
N LYS A 465 -9.95 -18.22 -21.35
CA LYS A 465 -10.46 -19.45 -21.98
C LYS A 465 -9.90 -20.71 -21.33
N LEU A 466 -8.64 -20.69 -20.90
CA LEU A 466 -7.93 -21.86 -20.38
C LEU A 466 -8.13 -22.03 -18.86
N PRO A 467 -8.02 -23.27 -18.32
CA PRO A 467 -8.15 -23.50 -16.87
C PRO A 467 -7.18 -22.68 -16.02
N ASN A 468 -5.96 -22.44 -16.51
CA ASN A 468 -4.95 -21.61 -15.84
C ASN A 468 -5.17 -20.09 -16.00
N GLN A 469 -6.24 -19.68 -16.67
CA GLN A 469 -6.66 -18.28 -16.84
C GLN A 469 -7.96 -17.98 -16.07
N LYS A 470 -8.37 -18.89 -15.19
CA LYS A 470 -9.59 -18.77 -14.38
C LYS A 470 -9.26 -18.52 -12.92
N LEU A 471 -10.06 -17.67 -12.27
CA LEU A 471 -10.04 -17.48 -10.83
C LEU A 471 -10.28 -18.84 -10.13
N LEU A 472 -9.53 -19.13 -9.06
CA LEU A 472 -9.77 -20.33 -8.27
C LEU A 472 -11.09 -20.21 -7.48
N PRO A 473 -11.74 -21.33 -7.12
CA PRO A 473 -12.91 -21.28 -6.26
C PRO A 473 -12.57 -20.66 -4.89
N PRO A 474 -13.55 -20.03 -4.22
CA PRO A 474 -13.34 -19.45 -2.89
C PRO A 474 -12.94 -20.53 -1.88
N PRO A 475 -12.06 -20.22 -0.91
CA PRO A 475 -11.77 -21.11 0.21
C PRO A 475 -13.02 -21.41 1.04
N ALA A 476 -13.08 -22.60 1.64
CA ALA A 476 -14.21 -23.01 2.48
C ALA A 476 -14.34 -22.17 3.77
N ASP A 477 -13.24 -21.57 4.23
CA ASP A 477 -13.16 -20.71 5.41
C ASP A 477 -13.20 -19.21 5.06
N LEU A 478 -13.62 -18.83 3.84
CA LEU A 478 -13.78 -17.43 3.45
C LEU A 478 -14.69 -16.68 4.45
N PRO A 479 -14.27 -15.54 5.03
CA PRO A 479 -15.09 -14.81 5.99
C PRO A 479 -16.42 -14.37 5.38
N LYS A 480 -17.49 -14.55 6.16
CA LYS A 480 -18.84 -14.22 5.72
C LYS A 480 -19.09 -12.71 5.74
N CYS A 481 -19.82 -12.28 4.73
CA CYS A 481 -20.69 -11.11 4.78
C CYS A 481 -22.08 -11.62 5.24
#